data_AF-N6ZMI6-F1
#
_entry.id   AF-N6ZMI6-F1
#
_cell.length_a   1.000
_cell.length_b   1.000
_cell.length_c   1.000
_cell.angle_alpha   90.00
_cell.angle_beta   90.00
_cell.angle_gamma   90.00
#
_symmetry.space_group_name_H-M   'P 1'
#
loop_
_entity.id
_entity.type
_entity.pdbx_description
1 polymer ?
#
loop_
_entity_poly.entity_id
_entity_poly.type
_entity_poly.pdbx_seq_one_letter_code
_entity_poly.pdbx_strand_id
1 'polypeptide(L)'
;MDDLTYTLRQLCQRNRDGSYTTQADRMRSLSLAARQLREAGFRQMKASSLKGKHAQTLLDRWQGEGLSSGTIKNRLSHLRWWAEKIGKAGILPADNTQLGVAERRYVTNISKAQELGTGLEQVTDAHVRMSLQLQAAFGLRREEAIKFQPSYADRGDHIALVAGSLIPHKSGVVKRRRRVGAGGAVNGT
;
A
#
# COMPACT_ATOMS: atom_id res chain seq x y z
N MET A 1 -7.39 12.20 -24.43
CA MET A 1 -7.57 12.24 -22.96
C MET A 1 -8.77 13.15 -22.71
N ASP A 2 -9.76 12.70 -21.93
CA ASP A 2 -10.95 13.52 -21.66
C ASP A 2 -10.68 14.61 -20.61
N ASP A 3 -11.55 15.64 -20.58
CA ASP A 3 -11.45 16.81 -19.71
C ASP A 3 -11.35 16.47 -18.23
N LEU A 4 -12.09 15.45 -17.76
CA LEU A 4 -12.05 15.07 -16.36
C LEU A 4 -10.69 14.48 -16.01
N THR A 5 -10.20 13.53 -16.80
CA THR A 5 -8.86 12.95 -16.61
C THR A 5 -7.77 14.04 -16.62
N TYR A 6 -7.84 14.98 -17.56
CA TYR A 6 -6.88 16.09 -17.65
C TYR A 6 -6.93 17.00 -16.41
N THR A 7 -8.13 17.43 -16.00
CA THR A 7 -8.28 18.34 -14.84
C THR A 7 -7.93 17.67 -13.51
N LEU A 8 -8.16 16.36 -13.36
CA LEU A 8 -7.68 15.59 -12.21
C LEU A 8 -6.15 15.47 -12.19
N ARG A 9 -5.52 15.30 -13.35
CA ARG A 9 -4.06 15.29 -13.46
C ARG A 9 -3.47 16.63 -13.02
N GLN A 10 -4.06 17.74 -13.46
CA GLN A 10 -3.67 19.08 -13.02
C GLN A 10 -3.87 19.27 -11.51
N LEU A 11 -4.97 18.77 -10.95
CA LEU A 11 -5.24 18.83 -9.51
C LEU A 11 -4.15 18.11 -8.70
N CYS A 12 -3.76 16.90 -9.12
CA CYS A 12 -2.67 16.13 -8.51
C CYS A 12 -1.31 16.82 -8.64
N GLN A 13 -1.01 17.43 -9.78
CA GLN A 13 0.27 18.13 -9.99
C GLN A 13 0.40 19.36 -9.09
N ARG A 14 -0.70 20.08 -8.84
CA ARG A 14 -0.73 21.25 -7.95
C ARG A 14 -0.73 20.88 -6.47
N ASN A 15 -1.11 19.65 -6.11
CA ASN A 15 -1.24 19.19 -4.73
C ASN A 15 -0.42 17.92 -4.48
N ARG A 16 0.87 18.09 -4.20
CA ARG A 16 1.86 17.00 -4.06
C ARG A 16 1.89 16.40 -2.65
N ASP A 17 0.72 16.12 -2.08
CA ASP A 17 0.61 15.58 -0.73
C ASP A 17 1.09 14.12 -0.67
N GLY A 18 1.92 13.78 0.32
CA GLY A 18 2.41 12.41 0.55
C GLY A 18 3.60 11.99 -0.31
N SER A 19 4.04 10.74 -0.17
CA SER A 19 5.20 10.19 -0.90
C SER A 19 4.99 10.15 -2.41
N TYR A 20 6.06 10.03 -3.20
CA TYR A 20 5.97 9.82 -4.66
C TYR A 20 5.08 8.63 -5.02
N THR A 21 5.17 7.53 -4.26
CA THR A 21 4.31 6.35 -4.44
C THR A 21 2.85 6.69 -4.19
N THR A 22 2.55 7.38 -3.09
CA THR A 22 1.19 7.84 -2.76
C THR A 22 0.62 8.77 -3.83
N GLN A 23 1.43 9.70 -4.35
CA GLN A 23 1.04 10.60 -5.43
C GLN A 23 0.74 9.82 -6.72
N ALA A 24 1.57 8.83 -7.06
CA ALA A 24 1.39 7.99 -8.24
C ALA A 24 0.14 7.09 -8.12
N ASP A 25 -0.09 6.48 -6.96
CA ASP A 25 -1.29 5.67 -6.68
C ASP A 25 -2.56 6.50 -6.79
N ARG A 26 -2.55 7.71 -6.23
CA ARG A 26 -3.67 8.64 -6.33
C ARG A 26 -3.96 9.02 -7.77
N MET A 27 -2.94 9.39 -8.54
CA MET A 27 -3.08 9.72 -9.96
C MET A 27 -3.72 8.56 -10.74
N ARG A 28 -3.21 7.33 -10.56
CA ARG A 28 -3.76 6.13 -11.20
C ARG A 28 -5.22 5.90 -10.82
N SER A 29 -5.53 5.99 -9.53
CA SER A 29 -6.89 5.80 -9.01
C SER A 29 -7.89 6.84 -9.55
N LEU A 30 -7.49 8.11 -9.62
CA LEU A 30 -8.34 9.19 -10.12
C LEU A 30 -8.53 9.12 -11.63
N SER A 31 -7.50 8.69 -12.37
CA SER A 31 -7.61 8.45 -13.82
C SER A 31 -8.56 7.28 -14.12
N LEU A 32 -8.51 6.22 -13.31
CA LEU A 32 -9.48 5.13 -13.37
C LEU A 32 -10.90 5.61 -13.09
N ALA A 33 -11.10 6.38 -12.00
CA ALA A 33 -12.40 6.92 -11.64
C ALA A 33 -12.99 7.79 -12.77
N ALA A 34 -12.18 8.64 -13.40
CA ALA A 34 -12.62 9.47 -14.53
C ALA A 34 -13.13 8.63 -15.70
N ARG A 35 -12.39 7.57 -16.07
CA ARG A 35 -12.80 6.63 -17.11
C ARG A 35 -14.11 5.93 -16.74
N GLN A 36 -14.23 5.42 -15.52
CA GLN A 36 -15.42 4.70 -15.07
C GLN A 36 -16.66 5.60 -14.97
N LEU A 37 -16.51 6.86 -14.60
CA LEU A 37 -17.60 7.85 -14.62
C LEU A 37 -18.07 8.13 -16.05
N ARG A 38 -17.14 8.23 -17.01
CA ARG A 38 -17.50 8.38 -18.43
C ARG A 38 -18.24 7.15 -18.96
N GLU A 39 -17.78 5.95 -18.61
CA GLU A 39 -18.45 4.69 -18.97
C GLU A 39 -19.87 4.61 -18.39
N ALA A 40 -20.09 5.16 -17.19
CA ALA A 40 -21.42 5.29 -16.58
C ALA A 40 -22.28 6.41 -17.18
N GLY A 41 -21.81 7.09 -18.23
CA GLY A 41 -22.56 8.12 -18.95
C GLY A 41 -22.40 9.54 -18.43
N PHE A 42 -21.56 9.78 -17.41
CA PHE A 42 -21.27 11.15 -16.96
C PHE A 42 -20.30 11.84 -17.93
N ARG A 43 -20.85 12.74 -18.76
CA ARG A 43 -20.10 13.50 -19.77
C ARG A 43 -19.79 14.91 -19.29
N GLN A 44 -18.85 15.57 -19.96
CA GLN A 44 -18.48 16.98 -19.72
C GLN A 44 -18.07 17.29 -18.27
N MET A 45 -17.53 16.30 -17.56
CA MET A 45 -17.08 16.48 -16.19
C MET A 45 -15.72 17.18 -16.14
N LYS A 46 -15.52 17.98 -15.09
CA LYS A 46 -14.24 18.54 -14.66
C LYS A 46 -13.99 18.13 -13.21
N ALA A 47 -12.78 18.34 -12.70
CA ALA A 47 -12.46 18.07 -11.30
C ALA A 47 -13.46 18.72 -10.32
N SER A 48 -13.94 19.94 -10.57
CA SER A 48 -14.93 20.61 -9.72
C SER A 48 -16.35 20.00 -9.77
N SER A 49 -16.63 19.13 -10.75
CA SER A 49 -17.95 18.54 -10.97
C SER A 49 -18.31 17.43 -9.99
N LEU A 50 -17.38 16.95 -9.15
CA LEU A 50 -17.65 15.86 -8.20
C LEU A 50 -18.86 16.21 -7.29
N LYS A 51 -19.72 15.20 -7.10
CA LYS A 51 -20.97 15.21 -6.32
C LYS A 51 -21.19 13.80 -5.76
N GLY A 52 -22.05 13.68 -4.74
CA GLY A 52 -22.36 12.40 -4.08
C GLY A 52 -22.76 11.30 -5.05
N LYS A 53 -23.62 11.60 -6.02
CA LYS A 53 -24.03 10.62 -7.05
C LYS A 53 -22.86 9.99 -7.83
N HIS A 54 -21.81 10.75 -8.11
CA HIS A 54 -20.64 10.24 -8.84
C HIS A 54 -19.84 9.27 -7.97
N ALA A 55 -19.67 9.61 -6.69
CA ALA A 55 -19.03 8.73 -5.73
C ALA A 55 -19.84 7.45 -5.50
N GLN A 56 -21.17 7.55 -5.40
CA GLN A 56 -22.06 6.41 -5.26
C GLN A 56 -21.98 5.49 -6.48
N THR A 57 -22.09 6.02 -7.71
CA THR A 57 -21.98 5.19 -8.92
C THR A 57 -20.65 4.44 -9.01
N LEU A 58 -19.54 5.08 -8.60
CA LEU A 58 -18.23 4.41 -8.54
C LEU A 58 -18.21 3.30 -7.47
N LEU A 59 -18.76 3.57 -6.30
CA LEU A 59 -18.85 2.61 -5.20
C LEU A 59 -19.69 1.39 -5.60
N ASP A 60 -20.89 1.61 -6.13
CA ASP A 60 -21.80 0.56 -6.60
C ASP A 60 -21.10 -0.33 -7.62
N ARG A 61 -20.39 0.29 -8.58
CA ARG A 61 -19.61 -0.44 -9.58
C ARG A 61 -18.51 -1.29 -8.93
N TRP A 62 -17.73 -0.72 -8.01
CA TRP A 62 -16.64 -1.45 -7.36
C TRP A 62 -17.11 -2.61 -6.48
N GLN A 63 -18.28 -2.45 -5.85
CA GLN A 63 -18.95 -3.52 -5.12
C GLN A 63 -19.48 -4.59 -6.07
N GLY A 64 -20.13 -4.20 -7.17
CA GLY A 64 -20.60 -5.13 -8.21
C GLY A 64 -19.48 -5.89 -8.91
N GLU A 65 -18.29 -5.28 -9.05
CA GLU A 65 -17.05 -5.92 -9.54
C GLU A 65 -16.42 -6.87 -8.50
N GLY A 66 -16.93 -6.94 -7.27
CA GLY A 66 -16.41 -7.83 -6.23
C GLY A 66 -15.02 -7.44 -5.70
N LEU A 67 -14.64 -6.16 -5.77
CA LEU A 67 -13.33 -5.72 -5.30
C LEU A 67 -13.17 -5.91 -3.78
N SER A 68 -11.94 -6.20 -3.35
CA SER A 68 -11.65 -6.36 -1.92
C SER A 68 -11.98 -5.08 -1.14
N SER A 69 -12.43 -5.23 0.12
CA SER A 69 -12.71 -4.09 1.00
C SER A 69 -11.50 -3.15 1.14
N GLY A 70 -10.28 -3.69 1.14
CA GLY A 70 -9.05 -2.89 1.18
C GLY A 70 -8.88 -2.03 -0.08
N THR A 71 -9.16 -2.60 -1.26
CA THR A 71 -9.12 -1.86 -2.54
C THR A 71 -10.18 -0.75 -2.57
N ILE A 72 -11.41 -1.05 -2.14
CA ILE A 72 -12.49 -0.06 -2.08
C ILE A 72 -12.13 1.07 -1.10
N LYS A 73 -11.69 0.75 0.12
CA LYS A 73 -11.25 1.74 1.12
C LYS A 73 -10.15 2.64 0.56
N ASN A 74 -9.17 2.10 -0.15
CA ASN A 74 -8.10 2.88 -0.77
C ASN A 74 -8.62 3.85 -1.85
N ARG A 75 -9.50 3.39 -2.73
CA ARG A 75 -10.11 4.24 -3.76
C ARG A 75 -11.00 5.32 -3.15
N LEU A 76 -11.77 5.00 -2.11
CA LEU A 76 -12.57 5.98 -1.36
C LEU A 76 -11.71 7.07 -0.72
N SER A 77 -10.54 6.72 -0.16
CA SER A 77 -9.59 7.72 0.35
C SER A 77 -9.13 8.70 -0.74
N HIS A 78 -8.88 8.23 -1.97
CA HIS A 78 -8.56 9.11 -3.09
C HIS A 78 -9.75 9.98 -3.53
N LEU A 79 -10.98 9.46 -3.48
CA LEU A 79 -12.18 10.27 -3.75
C LEU A 79 -12.40 11.35 -2.68
N ARG A 80 -12.18 11.03 -1.40
CA ARG A 80 -12.23 12.01 -0.31
C ARG A 80 -11.19 13.10 -0.49
N TRP A 81 -9.95 12.72 -0.81
CA TRP A 81 -8.91 13.68 -1.14
C TRP A 81 -9.31 14.57 -2.32
N TRP A 82 -9.87 14.00 -3.39
CA TRP A 82 -10.37 14.80 -4.51
C TRP A 82 -11.46 15.78 -4.04
N ALA A 83 -12.43 15.31 -3.27
CA ALA A 83 -13.50 16.14 -2.72
C ALA A 83 -12.98 17.28 -1.84
N GLU A 84 -11.99 17.01 -0.97
CA GLU A 84 -11.31 18.00 -0.15
C GLU A 84 -10.66 19.09 -1.01
N LYS A 85 -9.88 18.72 -2.03
CA LYS A 85 -9.16 19.68 -2.88
C LYS A 85 -10.04 20.58 -3.74
N ILE A 86 -11.32 20.25 -3.88
CA ILE A 86 -12.31 21.10 -4.56
C ILE A 86 -13.26 21.80 -3.58
N GLY A 87 -12.98 21.75 -2.28
CA GLY A 87 -13.79 22.41 -1.24
C GLY A 87 -15.11 21.71 -0.91
N LYS A 88 -15.21 20.40 -1.18
CA LYS A 88 -16.43 19.60 -1.02
C LYS A 88 -16.23 18.36 -0.15
N ALA A 89 -15.42 18.47 0.92
CA ALA A 89 -15.05 17.35 1.79
C ALA A 89 -16.23 16.55 2.35
N GLY A 90 -17.41 17.17 2.51
CA GLY A 90 -18.64 16.51 2.98
C GLY A 90 -19.40 15.66 1.96
N ILE A 91 -18.92 15.53 0.71
CA ILE A 91 -19.59 14.68 -0.30
C ILE A 91 -19.61 13.21 0.09
N LEU A 92 -18.56 12.74 0.75
CA LEU A 92 -18.42 11.36 1.21
C LEU A 92 -18.32 11.35 2.74
N PRO A 93 -19.06 10.48 3.42
CA PRO A 93 -18.84 10.20 4.83
C PRO A 93 -17.39 9.81 5.11
N ALA A 94 -16.85 10.28 6.24
CA ALA A 94 -15.53 9.85 6.71
C ALA A 94 -15.53 8.36 7.07
N ASP A 95 -16.64 7.89 7.64
CA ASP A 95 -16.85 6.50 8.02
C ASP A 95 -17.23 5.64 6.81
N ASN A 96 -16.49 4.54 6.61
CA ASN A 96 -16.74 3.60 5.53
C ASN A 96 -17.93 2.66 5.80
N THR A 97 -18.35 2.50 7.06
CA THR A 97 -19.51 1.66 7.41
C THR A 97 -20.80 2.23 6.85
N GLN A 98 -20.91 3.57 6.81
CA GLN A 98 -22.02 4.31 6.19
C GLN A 98 -22.09 4.12 4.67
N LEU A 99 -21.03 3.61 4.06
CA LEU A 99 -20.94 3.30 2.63
C LEU A 99 -21.10 1.79 2.36
N GLY A 100 -21.51 0.99 3.36
CA GLY A 100 -21.66 -0.46 3.22
C GLY A 100 -20.34 -1.18 2.95
N VAL A 101 -19.20 -0.54 3.20
CA VAL A 101 -17.88 -1.16 2.99
C VAL A 101 -17.49 -1.91 4.26
N ALA A 102 -17.53 -3.24 4.17
CA ALA A 102 -17.22 -4.12 5.29
C ALA A 102 -15.87 -3.80 5.94
N GLU A 103 -15.80 -4.05 7.26
CA GLU A 103 -14.57 -3.89 8.00
C GLU A 103 -13.47 -4.82 7.51
N ARG A 104 -12.22 -4.38 7.67
CA ARG A 104 -11.09 -5.15 7.18
C ARG A 104 -10.97 -6.41 8.03
N ARG A 105 -11.35 -7.57 7.50
CA ARG A 105 -10.98 -8.86 8.09
C ARG A 105 -9.47 -9.05 7.89
N TYR A 106 -8.70 -8.82 8.94
CA TYR A 106 -7.24 -9.05 8.95
C TYR A 106 -6.86 -10.53 8.92
N VAL A 107 -7.85 -11.41 9.04
CA VAL A 107 -7.66 -12.86 9.06
C VAL A 107 -7.72 -13.41 7.64
N THR A 108 -6.66 -13.19 6.87
CA THR A 108 -6.21 -14.27 5.99
C THR A 108 -5.06 -14.91 6.74
N ASN A 109 -5.30 -16.01 7.46
CA ASN A 109 -4.27 -16.85 8.10
C ASN A 109 -3.29 -17.48 7.09
N ILE A 110 -3.26 -16.98 5.84
CA ILE A 110 -2.40 -17.44 4.76
C ILE A 110 -1.21 -16.48 4.73
N SER A 111 -0.10 -16.95 5.28
CA SER A 111 1.19 -16.28 5.14
C SER A 111 1.58 -16.26 3.66
N LYS A 112 1.93 -15.08 3.14
CA LYS A 112 2.58 -14.93 1.82
C LYS A 112 4.10 -15.04 1.89
N ALA A 113 4.65 -15.39 3.06
CA ALA A 113 6.08 -15.57 3.21
C ALA A 113 6.55 -16.73 2.33
N GLN A 114 7.66 -16.54 1.65
CA GLN A 114 8.33 -17.57 0.86
C GLN A 114 9.67 -17.89 1.51
N GLU A 115 9.99 -19.18 1.58
CA GLU A 115 11.33 -19.63 1.97
C GLU A 115 12.28 -19.49 0.78
N LEU A 116 13.51 -19.05 1.03
CA LEU A 116 14.48 -18.77 -0.04
C LEU A 116 14.98 -20.04 -0.76
N GLY A 117 14.85 -21.22 -0.13
CA GLY A 117 15.27 -22.50 -0.69
C GLY A 117 16.71 -22.51 -1.21
N THR A 118 16.99 -23.42 -2.16
CA THR A 118 18.30 -23.53 -2.85
C THR A 118 18.50 -22.47 -3.94
N GLY A 119 17.45 -21.75 -4.33
CA GLY A 119 17.51 -20.72 -5.36
C GLY A 119 18.38 -19.51 -4.99
N LEU A 120 18.64 -19.29 -3.70
CA LEU A 120 19.51 -18.22 -3.23
C LEU A 120 20.96 -18.35 -3.76
N GLU A 121 21.45 -19.57 -3.92
CA GLU A 121 22.81 -19.83 -4.43
C GLU A 121 22.96 -19.45 -5.90
N GLN A 122 21.84 -19.47 -6.65
CA GLN A 122 21.80 -19.09 -8.07
C GLN A 122 21.79 -17.58 -8.28
N VAL A 123 21.56 -16.78 -7.23
CA VAL A 123 21.59 -15.32 -7.31
C VAL A 123 23.04 -14.85 -7.37
N THR A 124 23.49 -14.40 -8.54
CA THR A 124 24.89 -13.99 -8.79
C THR A 124 25.26 -12.65 -8.16
N ASP A 125 24.32 -11.71 -8.08
CA ASP A 125 24.56 -10.40 -7.49
C ASP A 125 24.65 -10.46 -5.95
N ALA A 126 25.80 -10.03 -5.42
CA ALA A 126 26.10 -10.10 -4.00
C ALA A 126 25.16 -9.22 -3.15
N HIS A 127 24.73 -8.06 -3.65
CA HIS A 127 23.85 -7.14 -2.92
C HIS A 127 22.40 -7.64 -2.89
N VAL A 128 21.92 -8.24 -3.98
CA VAL A 128 20.62 -8.89 -4.03
C VAL A 128 20.60 -10.10 -3.10
N ARG A 129 21.65 -10.94 -3.13
CA ARG A 129 21.79 -12.08 -2.23
C ARG A 129 21.77 -11.65 -0.75
N MET A 130 22.53 -10.62 -0.40
CA MET A 130 22.55 -10.05 0.95
C MET A 130 21.18 -9.49 1.35
N SER A 131 20.49 -8.78 0.44
CA SER A 131 19.16 -8.23 0.69
C SER A 131 18.13 -9.34 0.94
N LEU A 132 18.21 -10.47 0.24
CA LEU A 132 17.34 -11.63 0.48
C LEU A 132 17.65 -12.27 1.85
N GLN A 133 18.92 -12.43 2.19
CA GLN A 133 19.34 -12.96 3.49
C GLN A 133 18.85 -12.08 4.66
N LEU A 134 18.93 -10.76 4.53
CA LEU A 134 18.41 -9.81 5.53
C LEU A 134 16.89 -9.93 5.69
N GLN A 135 16.14 -10.07 4.58
CA GLN A 135 14.69 -10.31 4.63
C GLN A 135 14.36 -11.62 5.34
N ALA A 136 15.08 -12.71 5.07
CA ALA A 136 14.83 -13.99 5.71
C ALA A 136 15.22 -14.02 7.20
N ALA A 137 16.35 -13.41 7.58
CA ALA A 137 16.85 -13.43 8.94
C ALA A 137 16.06 -12.51 9.88
N PHE A 138 15.65 -11.33 9.40
CA PHE A 138 15.07 -10.28 10.23
C PHE A 138 13.62 -9.93 9.85
N GLY A 139 13.06 -10.53 8.80
CA GLY A 139 11.70 -10.20 8.33
C GLY A 139 11.60 -8.79 7.75
N LEU A 140 12.71 -8.23 7.25
CA LEU A 140 12.72 -6.91 6.62
C LEU A 140 11.80 -6.89 5.40
N ARG A 141 11.16 -5.76 5.15
CA ARG A 141 10.56 -5.51 3.84
C ARG A 141 11.65 -5.32 2.80
N ARG A 142 11.36 -5.61 1.54
CA ARG A 142 12.30 -5.45 0.42
C ARG A 142 13.01 -4.09 0.43
N GLU A 143 12.26 -3.01 0.61
CA GLU A 143 12.82 -1.66 0.63
C GLU A 143 13.77 -1.43 1.83
N GLU A 144 13.42 -1.95 3.00
CA GLU A 144 14.24 -1.86 4.22
C GLU A 144 15.56 -2.63 4.04
N ALA A 145 15.51 -3.82 3.42
CA ALA A 145 16.70 -4.62 3.15
C ALA A 145 17.63 -3.99 2.12
N ILE A 146 17.08 -3.39 1.04
CA ILE A 146 17.87 -2.69 0.03
C ILE A 146 18.53 -1.43 0.61
N LYS A 147 17.85 -0.74 1.54
CA LYS A 147 18.35 0.48 2.19
C LYS A 147 19.14 0.20 3.47
N PHE A 148 19.45 -1.06 3.77
CA PHE A 148 20.10 -1.44 5.02
C PHE A 148 21.53 -0.88 5.10
N GLN A 149 21.84 -0.17 6.19
CA GLN A 149 23.16 0.40 6.44
C GLN A 149 23.73 -0.21 7.72
N PRO A 150 24.69 -1.15 7.64
CA PRO A 150 25.18 -1.88 8.81
C PRO A 150 25.69 -1.00 9.94
N SER A 151 26.45 0.05 9.62
CA SER A 151 27.03 0.98 10.60
C SER A 151 25.98 1.77 11.40
N TYR A 152 24.79 2.00 10.82
CA TYR A 152 23.68 2.66 11.50
C TYR A 152 22.76 1.66 12.21
N ALA A 153 22.54 0.52 11.55
CA ALA A 153 21.52 -0.44 11.92
C ALA A 153 21.95 -1.31 13.09
N ASP A 154 23.23 -1.69 13.20
CA ASP A 154 23.67 -2.53 14.31
C ASP A 154 23.75 -1.74 15.62
N ARG A 155 22.93 -2.12 16.60
CA ARG A 155 22.96 -1.57 17.97
C ARG A 155 23.45 -2.60 18.99
N GLY A 156 24.00 -3.72 18.53
CA GLY A 156 24.47 -4.83 19.35
C GLY A 156 23.36 -5.80 19.73
N ASP A 157 22.33 -5.32 20.42
CA ASP A 157 21.21 -6.15 20.91
C ASP A 157 19.99 -6.18 19.95
N HIS A 158 19.91 -5.19 19.06
CA HIS A 158 18.86 -5.08 18.05
C HIS A 158 19.37 -4.43 16.77
N ILE A 159 18.56 -4.53 15.71
CA ILE A 159 18.76 -3.72 14.52
C ILE A 159 17.80 -2.52 14.50
N ALA A 160 18.33 -1.36 14.15
CA ALA A 160 17.58 -0.13 13.91
C ALA A 160 17.44 0.09 12.40
N LEU A 161 16.23 0.41 11.94
CA LEU A 161 15.98 0.70 10.54
C LEU A 161 15.73 2.19 10.37
N VAL A 162 16.29 2.78 9.31
CA VAL A 162 15.93 4.15 8.92
C VAL A 162 14.47 4.13 8.49
N ALA A 163 13.63 4.91 9.16
CA ALA A 163 12.20 4.97 8.85
C ALA A 163 12.01 5.49 7.40
N GLY A 164 11.54 4.60 6.52
CA GLY A 164 10.97 4.99 5.24
C GLY A 164 9.69 5.78 5.49
N SER A 165 9.59 6.97 4.89
CA SER A 165 8.48 7.90 5.09
C SER A 165 7.09 7.23 4.92
N LEU A 166 6.20 7.53 5.88
CA LEU A 166 4.73 7.31 5.91
C LEU A 166 4.19 5.94 6.37
N ILE A 167 4.37 5.61 7.66
CA ILE A 167 3.27 5.28 8.60
C ILE A 167 3.68 5.84 9.98
N PRO A 168 2.90 6.72 10.64
CA PRO A 168 3.24 7.15 11.99
C PRO A 168 3.01 5.96 12.94
N HIS A 169 3.96 5.74 13.83
CA HIS A 169 4.12 4.55 14.68
C HIS A 169 4.65 3.29 13.98
N LYS A 170 5.98 3.24 13.81
CA LYS A 170 6.83 2.17 14.37
C LYS A 170 8.28 2.46 13.99
N SER A 171 9.05 3.02 14.92
CA SER A 171 10.49 2.74 14.97
C SER A 171 10.61 1.23 15.19
N GLY A 172 10.84 0.49 14.10
CA GLY A 172 10.86 -0.97 14.13
C GLY A 172 12.15 -1.46 14.78
N VAL A 173 12.14 -1.68 16.09
CA VAL A 173 13.17 -2.49 16.75
C VAL A 173 12.90 -3.94 16.39
N VAL A 174 13.74 -4.51 15.53
CA VAL A 174 13.69 -5.95 15.25
C VAL A 174 14.68 -6.64 16.17
N LYS A 175 14.17 -7.39 17.15
CA LYS A 175 14.99 -8.25 18.00
C LYS A 175 15.47 -9.47 17.22
N ARG A 176 16.73 -9.88 17.40
CA ARG A 176 17.28 -11.12 16.83
C ARG A 176 16.37 -12.31 17.19
N ARG A 177 15.79 -12.97 16.19
CA ARG A 177 15.22 -14.32 16.40
C ARG A 177 16.37 -15.28 16.66
N ARG A 178 16.47 -15.82 17.89
CA ARG A 178 17.36 -16.97 18.15
C ARG A 178 16.91 -18.13 17.25
N ARG A 179 17.82 -18.63 16.40
CA ARG A 179 17.68 -19.96 15.81
C ARG A 179 17.59 -20.95 16.97
N VAL A 180 16.44 -21.60 17.14
CA VAL A 180 16.36 -22.82 17.93
C VAL A 180 17.06 -23.89 17.11
N GLY A 181 18.24 -24.31 17.56
CA GLY A 181 19.01 -25.36 16.91
C GLY A 181 18.25 -26.69 16.98
N ALA A 182 18.21 -27.41 15.86
CA ALA A 182 17.82 -28.80 15.83
C ALA A 182 18.85 -29.62 16.61
N GLY A 183 18.52 -29.98 17.85
CA GLY A 183 19.26 -30.96 18.62
C GLY A 183 18.81 -32.35 18.19
N GLY A 184 19.66 -33.07 17.47
CA GLY A 184 19.49 -34.50 17.21
C GLY A 184 19.65 -35.29 18.51
N ALA A 185 18.61 -36.03 18.90
CA ALA A 185 18.72 -37.07 19.91
C ALA A 185 19.16 -38.36 19.21
N VAL A 186 20.40 -38.75 19.44
CA VAL A 186 20.92 -40.10 19.14
C VAL A 186 20.55 -40.95 20.36
N ASN A 187 19.61 -41.89 20.22
CA ASN A 187 19.37 -42.91 21.24
C ASN A 187 20.44 -44.00 21.10
N GLY A 188 21.22 -44.18 22.16
CA GLY A 188 22.10 -45.32 22.35
C GLY A 188 21.30 -46.57 22.74
N THR A 189 21.81 -47.69 22.22
CA THR A 189 21.58 -49.12 22.54
C THR A 189 20.72 -49.46 23.75
#